data_AF-A0A0U5CRJ0-F1
#
_entry.id   AF-A0A0U5CRJ0-F1
#
_cell.length_a   1.000
_cell.length_b   1.000
_cell.length_c   1.000
_cell.angle_alpha   90.00
_cell.angle_beta   90.00
_cell.angle_gamma   90.00
#
_symmetry.space_group_name_H-M   'P 1'
#
loop_
_entity.id
_entity.type
_entity.pdbx_description
1 polymer ?
#
loop_
_entity_poly.entity_id
_entity_poly.type
_entity_poly.pdbx_seq_one_letter_code
_entity_poly.pdbx_strand_id
1 'polypeptide(L)'
;MKQIAKRMRELHDGVDLEEEELAGGPKVFYNWDKWVDRCERVIGWLDKEIQSPQNESKAASEPWRRRGYVCGVPWPRFRKAVEDYRKWLVVSSGGVEEIKHQLVFGHNDTQYGNLLRMEPSQQSPLLLPENEHKQLVVIDFEYASANPPGLEFANHFVSSATRISRVNTDYPKTEWCYNYHDTERPWACNARVYPTPEQQHQFITAYLTHRPGLGGRASPSITPLMRPLSTSTSTMTPLDLNASPDMAPQRQTDIERAHQDSLEAEAQFLMRQTRLWRVLNSAQWVAWGIVQAKVPEVEDDDEAKTPTAATPPVDGNVDEADEFDYLAYAQDRAMFFWADLVSLGFVKKDQLPPLLAEHVEARVIDY
;
A
#
# COMPACT_ATOMS: atom_id res chain seq x y z
N MET A 1 -11.20 -8.06 5.54
CA MET A 1 -10.47 -8.87 4.52
C MET A 1 -11.32 -9.16 3.29
N LYS A 2 -12.13 -10.22 3.22
CA LYS A 2 -12.83 -10.60 1.96
C LYS A 2 -13.68 -9.48 1.34
N GLN A 3 -14.40 -8.72 2.16
CA GLN A 3 -15.22 -7.61 1.68
C GLN A 3 -14.37 -6.45 1.11
N ILE A 4 -13.20 -6.18 1.70
CA ILE A 4 -12.26 -5.15 1.24
C ILE A 4 -11.64 -5.58 -0.09
N ALA A 5 -11.21 -6.84 -0.20
CA ALA A 5 -10.71 -7.41 -1.44
C ALA A 5 -11.71 -7.24 -2.61
N LYS A 6 -13.00 -7.46 -2.35
CA LYS A 6 -14.07 -7.24 -3.33
C LYS A 6 -14.22 -5.77 -3.73
N ARG A 7 -14.22 -4.84 -2.76
CA ARG A 7 -14.30 -3.40 -3.04
C ARG A 7 -13.09 -2.87 -3.79
N MET A 8 -11.90 -3.36 -3.44
CA MET A 8 -10.65 -3.06 -4.15
C MET A 8 -10.70 -3.58 -5.59
N ARG A 9 -11.22 -4.79 -5.81
CA ARG A 9 -11.44 -5.32 -7.17
C ARG A 9 -12.42 -4.47 -7.98
N GLU A 10 -13.50 -4.02 -7.35
CA GLU A 10 -14.47 -3.14 -8.00
C GLU A 10 -13.90 -1.76 -8.36
N LEU A 11 -12.95 -1.26 -7.56
CA LEU A 11 -12.24 -0.02 -7.88
C LEU A 11 -11.30 -0.23 -9.08
N HIS A 12 -10.49 -1.29 -9.04
CA HIS A 12 -9.50 -1.59 -10.07
C HIS A 12 -10.14 -1.91 -11.44
N ASP A 13 -11.26 -2.63 -11.46
CA ASP A 13 -11.98 -2.97 -12.71
C ASP A 13 -12.99 -1.89 -13.12
N GLY A 14 -13.36 -0.99 -12.20
CA GLY A 14 -14.45 -0.03 -12.39
C GLY A 14 -14.02 1.33 -12.91
N VAL A 15 -12.73 1.63 -12.87
CA VAL A 15 -12.15 2.91 -13.30
C VAL A 15 -11.02 2.63 -14.28
N ASP A 16 -11.26 2.96 -15.54
CA ASP A 16 -10.24 2.91 -16.58
C ASP A 16 -9.22 4.04 -16.38
N LEU A 17 -7.94 3.74 -16.63
CA LEU A 17 -6.88 4.74 -16.61
C LEU A 17 -6.82 5.50 -17.93
N GLU A 18 -6.57 6.81 -17.86
CA GLU A 18 -6.37 7.64 -19.05
C GLU A 18 -5.03 7.31 -19.72
N GLU A 19 -4.91 7.57 -21.04
CA GLU A 19 -3.67 7.31 -21.79
C GLU A 19 -2.46 8.04 -21.20
N GLU A 20 -2.67 9.25 -20.68
CA GLU A 20 -1.64 10.05 -20.01
C GLU A 20 -1.18 9.41 -18.69
N GLU A 21 -2.10 8.81 -17.92
CA GLU A 21 -1.78 8.13 -16.66
C GLU A 21 -0.98 6.84 -16.92
N LEU A 22 -1.36 6.08 -17.95
CA LEU A 22 -0.62 4.91 -18.40
C LEU A 22 0.78 5.28 -18.92
N ALA A 23 0.88 6.35 -19.70
CA ALA A 23 2.16 6.84 -20.22
C ALA A 23 3.11 7.30 -19.10
N GLY A 24 2.54 7.91 -18.04
CA GLY A 24 3.27 8.38 -16.86
C GLY A 24 3.85 7.26 -15.99
N GLY A 25 3.35 6.04 -16.10
CA GLY A 25 3.80 4.89 -15.31
C GLY A 25 3.32 4.91 -13.86
N PRO A 26 3.87 4.04 -12.98
CA PRO A 26 3.46 3.94 -11.59
C PRO A 26 3.61 5.28 -10.84
N LYS A 27 2.55 5.76 -10.19
CA LYS A 27 2.59 7.01 -9.43
C LYS A 27 3.62 6.98 -8.30
N VAL A 28 3.89 5.79 -7.73
CA VAL A 28 4.94 5.63 -6.71
C VAL A 28 6.31 6.14 -7.16
N PHE A 29 6.64 5.96 -8.45
CA PHE A 29 7.89 6.45 -9.02
C PHE A 29 7.89 7.97 -9.09
N TYR A 30 6.80 8.55 -9.58
CA TYR A 30 6.63 9.99 -9.66
C TYR A 30 6.68 10.66 -8.27
N ASN A 31 6.03 10.08 -7.27
CA ASN A 31 6.02 10.60 -5.91
C ASN A 31 7.43 10.63 -5.31
N TRP A 32 8.19 9.54 -5.50
CA TRP A 32 9.60 9.49 -5.12
C TRP A 32 10.41 10.59 -5.82
N ASP A 33 10.31 10.68 -7.15
CA ASP A 33 11.05 11.65 -7.97
C ASP A 33 10.70 13.09 -7.60
N LYS A 34 9.46 13.36 -7.19
CA LYS A 34 8.99 14.68 -6.71
C LYS A 34 9.59 15.05 -5.35
N TRP A 35 9.77 14.09 -4.44
CA TRP A 35 10.14 14.37 -3.05
C TRP A 35 11.63 14.22 -2.77
N VAL A 36 12.37 13.45 -3.57
CA VAL A 36 13.76 13.05 -3.29
C VAL A 36 14.70 14.23 -3.05
N ASP A 37 14.59 15.31 -3.81
CA ASP A 37 15.48 16.47 -3.67
C ASP A 37 15.19 17.28 -2.39
N ARG A 38 13.91 17.37 -1.98
CA ARG A 38 13.55 17.95 -0.68
C ARG A 38 14.03 17.07 0.46
N CYS A 39 13.86 15.75 0.35
CA CYS A 39 14.39 14.80 1.33
C CYS A 39 15.91 14.90 1.46
N GLU A 40 16.63 15.14 0.36
CA GLU A 40 18.09 15.34 0.38
C GLU A 40 18.49 16.57 1.17
N ARG A 41 17.77 17.69 1.05
CA ARG A 41 18.01 18.89 1.87
C ARG A 41 17.74 18.61 3.35
N VAL A 42 16.57 18.05 3.68
CA VAL A 42 16.13 17.80 5.06
C VAL A 42 17.00 16.74 5.76
N ILE A 43 17.14 15.54 5.18
CA ILE A 43 17.96 14.48 5.78
C ILE A 43 19.44 14.81 5.70
N GLY A 44 19.91 15.47 4.63
CA GLY A 44 21.30 15.90 4.54
C GLY A 44 21.69 16.84 5.69
N TRP A 45 20.76 17.68 6.17
CA TRP A 45 20.94 18.46 7.38
C TRP A 45 20.91 17.59 8.65
N LEU A 46 19.88 16.75 8.81
CA LEU A 46 19.74 15.87 9.98
C LEU A 46 20.97 14.95 10.17
N ASP A 47 21.50 14.41 9.07
CA ASP A 47 22.70 13.56 9.07
C ASP A 47 23.93 14.32 9.56
N LYS A 48 24.11 15.59 9.15
CA LYS A 48 25.21 16.45 9.64
C LYS A 48 25.04 16.75 11.13
N GLU A 49 23.82 17.00 11.56
CA GLU A 49 23.51 17.26 12.97
C GLU A 49 23.78 16.04 13.86
N ILE A 50 23.51 14.82 13.38
CA ILE A 50 23.84 13.57 14.07
C ILE A 50 25.36 13.36 14.15
N GLN A 51 26.09 13.73 13.11
CA GLN A 51 27.56 13.64 13.07
C GLN A 51 28.25 14.76 13.86
N SER A 52 27.52 15.80 14.23
CA SER A 52 28.07 16.96 14.93
C SER A 52 28.56 16.59 16.34
N PRO A 53 29.66 17.19 16.83
CA PRO A 53 30.10 17.00 18.21
C PRO A 53 29.06 17.46 19.24
N GLN A 54 28.12 18.33 18.85
CA GLN A 54 27.06 18.84 19.69
C GLN A 54 25.88 17.86 19.84
N ASN A 55 25.85 16.77 19.07
CA ASN A 55 24.76 15.80 19.08
C ASN A 55 24.43 15.29 20.49
N GLU A 56 25.45 14.89 21.27
CA GLU A 56 25.26 14.38 22.62
C GLU A 56 24.64 15.43 23.56
N SER A 57 25.05 16.70 23.42
CA SER A 57 24.53 17.78 24.24
C SER A 57 23.08 18.15 23.90
N LYS A 58 22.72 18.14 22.60
CA LYS A 58 21.37 18.46 22.13
C LYS A 58 20.42 17.27 22.21
N ALA A 59 20.93 16.05 22.28
CA ALA A 59 20.11 14.84 22.43
C ALA A 59 19.27 14.84 23.71
N ALA A 60 19.63 15.65 24.73
CA ALA A 60 18.83 15.84 25.93
C ALA A 60 17.45 16.46 25.61
N SER A 61 17.42 17.47 24.74
CA SER A 61 16.22 18.25 24.37
C SER A 61 15.54 17.77 23.07
N GLU A 62 16.28 17.12 22.18
CA GLU A 62 15.79 16.68 20.86
C GLU A 62 15.82 15.13 20.77
N PRO A 63 14.70 14.43 21.06
CA PRO A 63 14.68 12.98 21.14
C PRO A 63 15.09 12.26 19.85
N TRP A 64 14.83 12.86 18.70
CA TRP A 64 15.15 12.27 17.39
C TRP A 64 16.65 12.02 17.20
N ARG A 65 17.51 12.83 17.82
CA ARG A 65 18.98 12.68 17.77
C ARG A 65 19.48 11.38 18.39
N ARG A 66 18.81 10.90 19.45
CA ARG A 66 19.16 9.63 20.12
C ARG A 66 18.87 8.42 19.25
N ARG A 67 17.95 8.56 18.30
CA ARG A 67 17.55 7.47 17.40
C ARG A 67 18.54 7.26 16.24
N GLY A 68 19.51 8.17 16.08
CA GLY A 68 20.50 8.12 15.00
C GLY A 68 19.91 8.48 13.64
N TYR A 69 20.50 7.95 12.57
CA TYR A 69 20.08 8.25 11.20
C TYR A 69 18.62 7.88 10.96
N VAL A 70 17.83 8.83 10.45
CA VAL A 70 16.41 8.61 10.12
C VAL A 70 16.27 7.46 9.13
N CYS A 71 17.07 7.43 8.07
CA CYS A 71 17.04 6.34 7.11
C CYS A 71 17.83 5.09 7.54
N GLY A 72 18.30 5.01 8.80
CA GLY A 72 19.18 3.96 9.34
C GLY A 72 20.64 4.02 8.86
N VAL A 73 20.89 4.71 7.75
CA VAL A 73 22.19 5.01 7.15
C VAL A 73 22.18 6.45 6.63
N PRO A 74 23.35 7.04 6.31
CA PRO A 74 23.40 8.35 5.66
C PRO A 74 22.58 8.39 4.35
N TRP A 75 21.93 9.52 4.08
CA TRP A 75 21.02 9.73 2.95
C TRP A 75 21.55 9.24 1.60
N PRO A 76 22.81 9.54 1.19
CA PRO A 76 23.31 9.09 -0.11
C PRO A 76 23.28 7.57 -0.28
N ARG A 77 23.47 6.82 0.83
CA ARG A 77 23.43 5.36 0.82
C ARG A 77 22.00 4.85 0.73
N PHE A 78 21.06 5.47 1.44
CA PHE A 78 19.63 5.13 1.35
C PHE A 78 19.08 5.41 -0.04
N ARG A 79 19.30 6.63 -0.56
CA ARG A 79 18.91 7.04 -1.92
C ARG A 79 19.43 6.07 -2.97
N LYS A 80 20.72 5.74 -2.93
CA LYS A 80 21.33 4.78 -3.86
C LYS A 80 20.65 3.41 -3.80
N ALA A 81 20.32 2.92 -2.61
CA ALA A 81 19.62 1.63 -2.47
C ALA A 81 18.22 1.65 -3.09
N VAL A 82 17.46 2.75 -2.93
CA VAL A 82 16.14 2.92 -3.56
C VAL A 82 16.27 2.97 -5.09
N GLU A 83 17.22 3.74 -5.60
CA GLU A 83 17.45 3.88 -7.05
C GLU A 83 17.91 2.56 -7.70
N ASP A 84 18.85 1.85 -7.06
CA ASP A 84 19.32 0.55 -7.54
C ASP A 84 18.20 -0.49 -7.50
N TYR A 85 17.38 -0.49 -6.45
CA TYR A 85 16.23 -1.38 -6.35
C TYR A 85 15.18 -1.06 -7.41
N ARG A 86 14.85 0.21 -7.66
CA ARG A 86 13.92 0.62 -8.72
C ARG A 86 14.40 0.16 -10.10
N LYS A 87 15.69 0.35 -10.41
CA LYS A 87 16.28 -0.14 -11.67
C LYS A 87 16.14 -1.65 -11.80
N TRP A 88 16.47 -2.39 -10.74
CA TRP A 88 16.32 -3.84 -10.71
C TRP A 88 14.86 -4.29 -10.87
N LEU A 89 13.92 -3.65 -10.17
CA LEU A 89 12.48 -3.97 -10.23
C LEU A 89 11.92 -3.77 -11.63
N VAL A 90 12.32 -2.69 -12.32
CA VAL A 90 11.91 -2.43 -13.70
C VAL A 90 12.41 -3.54 -14.62
N VAL A 91 13.68 -3.93 -14.50
CA VAL A 91 14.26 -5.01 -15.33
C VAL A 91 13.63 -6.36 -15.01
N SER A 92 13.45 -6.70 -13.73
CA SER A 92 12.90 -7.99 -13.29
C SER A 92 11.41 -8.15 -13.59
N SER A 93 10.68 -7.03 -13.72
CA SER A 93 9.28 -7.00 -14.14
C SER A 93 9.08 -7.03 -15.67
N GLY A 94 10.14 -7.20 -16.46
CA GLY A 94 10.03 -7.24 -17.93
C GLY A 94 10.12 -5.88 -18.65
N GLY A 95 10.44 -4.81 -17.92
CA GLY A 95 10.59 -3.46 -18.44
C GLY A 95 9.46 -2.52 -18.03
N VAL A 96 9.61 -1.24 -18.38
CA VAL A 96 8.64 -0.19 -18.03
C VAL A 96 7.29 -0.43 -18.71
N GLU A 97 7.28 -0.88 -19.97
CA GLU A 97 6.04 -1.12 -20.72
C GLU A 97 5.22 -2.27 -20.12
N GLU A 98 5.89 -3.33 -19.65
CA GLU A 98 5.19 -4.43 -18.98
C GLU A 98 4.59 -4.00 -17.64
N ILE A 99 5.29 -3.14 -16.90
CA ILE A 99 4.72 -2.52 -15.68
C ILE A 99 3.49 -1.66 -16.02
N LYS A 100 3.54 -0.88 -17.12
CA LYS A 100 2.42 -0.04 -17.55
C LYS A 100 1.17 -0.86 -17.89
N HIS A 101 1.33 -2.03 -18.52
CA HIS A 101 0.22 -2.92 -18.82
C HIS A 101 -0.47 -3.49 -17.57
N GLN A 102 0.21 -3.49 -16.43
CA GLN A 102 -0.30 -4.01 -15.16
C GLN A 102 -0.87 -2.91 -14.26
N LEU A 103 -0.90 -1.64 -14.70
CA LEU A 103 -1.43 -0.54 -13.90
C LEU A 103 -2.95 -0.64 -13.74
N VAL A 104 -3.41 -0.33 -12.54
CA VAL A 104 -4.82 -0.18 -12.21
C VAL A 104 -5.03 1.16 -11.49
N PHE A 105 -6.26 1.66 -11.48
CA PHE A 105 -6.62 2.78 -10.63
C PHE A 105 -6.68 2.34 -9.17
N GLY A 106 -5.57 2.53 -8.45
CA GLY A 106 -5.44 2.19 -7.03
C GLY A 106 -5.87 3.33 -6.12
N HIS A 107 -6.33 2.99 -4.92
CA HIS A 107 -6.61 4.00 -3.88
C HIS A 107 -5.31 4.54 -3.29
N ASN A 108 -4.27 3.71 -3.18
CA ASN A 108 -2.93 3.98 -2.65
C ASN A 108 -2.86 4.37 -1.17
N ASP A 109 -4.00 4.62 -0.52
CA ASP A 109 -4.10 4.88 0.91
C ASP A 109 -5.28 4.17 1.59
N THR A 110 -5.35 2.84 1.50
CA THR A 110 -6.42 2.05 2.14
C THR A 110 -6.19 1.82 3.64
N GLN A 111 -5.82 2.86 4.37
CA GLN A 111 -5.82 2.82 5.83
C GLN A 111 -7.26 2.66 6.37
N TYR A 112 -7.41 2.16 7.59
CA TYR A 112 -8.75 1.88 8.14
C TYR A 112 -9.61 3.14 8.29
N GLY A 113 -9.00 4.32 8.48
CA GLY A 113 -9.69 5.61 8.49
C GLY A 113 -10.48 5.86 7.20
N ASN A 114 -10.00 5.29 6.09
CA ASN A 114 -10.57 5.44 4.75
C ASN A 114 -11.57 4.32 4.39
N LEU A 115 -11.87 3.42 5.34
CA LEU A 115 -12.77 2.29 5.16
C LEU A 115 -13.97 2.39 6.12
N LEU A 116 -15.04 3.03 5.67
CA LEU A 116 -16.25 3.21 6.46
C LEU A 116 -17.21 2.02 6.30
N ARG A 117 -17.81 1.58 7.40
CA ARG A 117 -18.86 0.56 7.38
C ARG A 117 -20.21 1.23 7.61
N MET A 118 -21.10 1.15 6.63
CA MET A 118 -22.49 1.53 6.78
C MET A 118 -23.26 0.50 7.62
N GLU A 119 -24.15 0.97 8.49
CA GLU A 119 -25.12 0.13 9.20
C GLU A 119 -26.46 0.17 8.45
N PRO A 120 -26.76 -0.85 7.63
CA PRO A 120 -28.00 -0.87 6.87
C PRO A 120 -29.23 -1.06 7.77
N SER A 121 -30.33 -0.37 7.44
CA SER A 121 -31.63 -0.61 8.06
C SER A 121 -32.18 -2.01 7.72
N GLN A 122 -33.10 -2.53 8.55
CA GLN A 122 -33.56 -3.93 8.50
C GLN A 122 -34.17 -4.41 7.16
N GLN A 123 -34.48 -3.50 6.22
CA GLN A 123 -35.05 -3.83 4.91
C GLN A 123 -34.11 -3.49 3.73
N SER A 124 -32.84 -3.18 4.00
CA SER A 124 -31.90 -2.77 2.97
C SER A 124 -31.44 -3.95 2.09
N PRO A 125 -31.37 -3.79 0.75
CA PRO A 125 -30.72 -4.75 -0.14
C PRO A 125 -29.24 -5.02 0.18
N LEU A 126 -28.62 -4.17 1.00
CA LEU A 126 -27.25 -4.34 1.51
C LEU A 126 -27.14 -5.46 2.57
N LEU A 127 -28.25 -5.94 3.11
CA LEU A 127 -28.29 -7.09 4.02
C LEU A 127 -28.18 -8.43 3.27
N LEU A 128 -28.36 -8.44 1.94
CA LEU A 128 -28.18 -9.65 1.15
C LEU A 128 -26.72 -10.10 1.21
N PRO A 129 -26.44 -11.41 1.36
CA PRO A 129 -25.07 -11.93 1.44
C PRO A 129 -24.19 -11.51 0.26
N GLU A 130 -24.79 -11.38 -0.92
CA GLU A 130 -24.13 -10.91 -2.14
C GLU A 130 -23.65 -9.47 -2.01
N ASN A 131 -24.37 -8.60 -1.30
CA ASN A 131 -24.07 -7.16 -1.16
C ASN A 131 -23.37 -6.80 0.16
N GLU A 132 -22.96 -7.77 0.99
CA GLU A 132 -22.29 -7.48 2.26
C GLU A 132 -21.01 -6.64 2.07
N HIS A 133 -20.29 -6.81 0.95
CA HIS A 133 -19.14 -5.96 0.60
C HIS A 133 -19.51 -4.49 0.37
N LYS A 134 -20.73 -4.22 -0.13
CA LYS A 134 -21.22 -2.86 -0.41
C LYS A 134 -21.60 -2.09 0.84
N GLN A 135 -21.60 -2.74 2.01
CA GLN A 135 -21.65 -2.03 3.29
C GLN A 135 -20.34 -1.30 3.59
N LEU A 136 -19.24 -1.67 2.92
CA LEU A 136 -17.97 -0.97 3.04
C LEU A 136 -17.85 0.10 1.95
N VAL A 137 -17.68 1.34 2.38
CA VAL A 137 -17.42 2.50 1.54
C VAL A 137 -15.95 2.85 1.69
N VAL A 138 -15.26 2.95 0.54
CA VAL A 138 -13.91 3.48 0.46
C VAL A 138 -14.05 4.98 0.22
N ILE A 139 -13.37 5.78 1.04
CA ILE A 139 -13.40 7.25 1.01
C ILE A 139 -11.98 7.80 0.94
N ASP A 140 -11.86 9.11 0.68
CA ASP A 140 -10.59 9.84 0.67
C ASP A 140 -9.61 9.39 -0.42
N PHE A 141 -9.95 9.73 -1.66
CA PHE A 141 -9.18 9.42 -2.86
C PHE A 141 -8.02 10.40 -3.13
N GLU A 142 -7.53 11.13 -2.12
CA GLU A 142 -6.47 12.13 -2.30
C GLU A 142 -5.20 11.56 -2.97
N TYR A 143 -4.85 10.31 -2.62
CA TYR A 143 -3.69 9.61 -3.17
C TYR A 143 -4.03 8.65 -4.31
N ALA A 144 -5.30 8.59 -4.73
CA ALA A 144 -5.75 7.67 -5.75
C ALA A 144 -5.12 7.98 -7.10
N SER A 145 -4.54 6.97 -7.74
CA SER A 145 -3.74 7.11 -8.96
C SER A 145 -3.31 5.75 -9.51
N ALA A 146 -2.76 5.75 -10.74
CA ALA A 146 -2.24 4.57 -11.40
C ALA A 146 -1.07 3.93 -10.64
N ASN A 147 -1.26 2.71 -10.14
CA ASN A 147 -0.20 1.87 -9.59
C ASN A 147 -0.49 0.38 -9.85
N PRO A 148 0.51 -0.50 -9.77
CA PRO A 148 0.29 -1.93 -9.88
C PRO A 148 -0.53 -2.48 -8.69
N PRO A 149 -1.39 -3.50 -8.89
CA PRO A 149 -2.16 -4.13 -7.80
C PRO A 149 -1.28 -4.62 -6.64
N GLY A 150 -0.07 -5.10 -6.95
CA GLY A 150 0.91 -5.51 -5.94
C GLY A 150 1.25 -4.40 -4.95
N LEU A 151 1.36 -3.15 -5.44
CA LEU A 151 1.63 -1.99 -4.59
C LEU A 151 0.44 -1.68 -3.67
N GLU A 152 -0.77 -1.75 -4.21
CA GLU A 152 -1.99 -1.53 -3.44
C GLU A 152 -2.14 -2.56 -2.32
N PHE A 153 -1.91 -3.84 -2.63
CA PHE A 153 -1.91 -4.91 -1.63
C PHE A 153 -0.82 -4.71 -0.59
N ALA A 154 0.38 -4.29 -1.01
CA ALA A 154 1.48 -4.02 -0.10
C ALA A 154 1.12 -2.90 0.86
N ASN A 155 0.53 -1.82 0.35
CA ASN A 155 0.03 -0.72 1.14
C ASN A 155 -1.04 -1.20 2.12
N HIS A 156 -2.08 -1.89 1.63
CA HIS A 156 -3.19 -2.39 2.44
C HIS A 156 -2.71 -3.31 3.58
N PHE A 157 -1.80 -4.24 3.30
CA PHE A 157 -1.29 -5.17 4.31
C PHE A 157 -0.40 -4.50 5.36
N VAL A 158 0.27 -3.40 5.00
CA VAL A 158 1.07 -2.59 5.94
C VAL A 158 0.20 -1.60 6.72
N SER A 159 -0.82 -0.99 6.10
CA SER A 159 -1.52 0.18 6.68
C SER A 159 -2.87 -0.15 7.31
N SER A 160 -3.56 -1.18 6.83
CA SER A 160 -4.92 -1.45 7.30
C SER A 160 -4.92 -2.29 8.57
N ALA A 161 -6.10 -2.56 9.10
CA ALA A 161 -6.37 -3.38 10.26
C ALA A 161 -7.65 -4.14 9.94
N THR A 162 -7.70 -5.47 9.98
CA THR A 162 -9.04 -6.09 10.02
C THR A 162 -9.06 -7.38 10.80
N ARG A 163 -9.18 -7.26 12.13
CA ARG A 163 -9.79 -8.30 12.94
C ARG A 163 -11.31 -8.10 12.95
N ILE A 164 -12.04 -8.78 12.05
CA ILE A 164 -13.50 -8.89 12.17
C ILE A 164 -13.78 -9.94 13.26
N SER A 165 -13.80 -9.53 14.53
CA SER A 165 -14.38 -10.37 15.59
C SER A 165 -15.89 -10.30 15.51
N ARG A 166 -16.55 -11.43 15.21
CA ARG A 166 -17.98 -11.65 15.45
C ARG A 166 -18.21 -12.15 16.88
N VAL A 167 -17.66 -11.50 17.90
CA VAL A 167 -18.10 -11.71 19.29
C VAL A 167 -17.88 -10.42 20.06
N ASN A 168 -18.93 -10.02 20.77
CA ASN A 168 -18.98 -8.94 21.75
C ASN A 168 -17.97 -9.24 22.88
N THR A 169 -16.74 -8.75 22.75
CA THR A 169 -15.72 -8.78 23.82
C THR A 169 -14.90 -7.50 23.74
N ASP A 170 -14.75 -6.81 24.87
CA ASP A 170 -13.97 -5.60 25.15
C ASP A 170 -12.47 -5.71 24.78
N TYR A 171 -12.15 -5.96 23.52
CA TYR A 171 -10.78 -5.95 23.01
C TYR A 171 -10.64 -4.89 21.91
N PRO A 172 -9.61 -4.03 21.95
CA PRO A 172 -9.46 -2.94 21.00
C PRO A 172 -9.33 -3.46 19.57
N LYS A 173 -9.93 -2.72 18.63
CA LYS A 173 -9.72 -2.87 17.19
C LYS A 173 -8.21 -2.89 16.96
N THR A 174 -7.65 -4.01 16.52
CA THR A 174 -6.20 -4.22 16.43
C THR A 174 -5.73 -4.03 14.98
N GLU A 175 -4.66 -3.27 14.78
CA GLU A 175 -4.08 -3.04 13.45
C GLU A 175 -3.34 -4.22 12.85
N TRP A 176 -3.14 -4.23 11.53
CA TRP A 176 -2.16 -5.15 10.94
C TRP A 176 -0.74 -4.67 11.21
N CYS A 177 -0.49 -3.37 11.33
CA CYS A 177 0.87 -2.87 11.52
C CYS A 177 0.92 -1.49 12.20
N TYR A 178 0.05 -0.51 11.87
CA TYR A 178 0.15 0.86 12.45
C TYR A 178 -1.02 1.30 13.37
N ASN A 179 -0.64 1.47 14.64
CA ASN A 179 -1.16 2.29 15.76
C ASN A 179 -1.72 3.70 15.64
N TYR A 180 -2.39 4.18 14.59
CA TYR A 180 -2.57 5.65 14.49
C TYR A 180 -3.39 6.32 15.62
N HIS A 181 -4.09 5.54 16.45
CA HIS A 181 -4.78 6.04 17.66
C HIS A 181 -4.00 5.82 18.98
N ASP A 182 -2.80 5.26 18.92
CA ASP A 182 -1.94 5.08 20.08
C ASP A 182 -1.51 6.45 20.61
N THR A 183 -1.77 6.70 21.89
CA THR A 183 -1.50 7.99 22.53
C THR A 183 -0.01 8.24 22.76
N GLU A 184 0.82 7.19 22.75
CA GLU A 184 2.26 7.31 23.01
C GLU A 184 3.10 7.14 21.74
N ARG A 185 2.69 6.24 20.84
CA ARG A 185 3.49 5.83 19.69
C ARG A 185 2.64 5.59 18.43
N PRO A 186 1.92 6.60 17.92
CA PRO A 186 1.06 6.44 16.74
C PRO A 186 1.85 6.17 15.45
N TRP A 187 3.14 6.46 15.48
CA TRP A 187 4.11 6.25 14.40
C TRP A 187 4.74 4.86 14.39
N ALA A 188 4.55 4.03 15.42
CA ALA A 188 5.27 2.76 15.56
C ALA A 188 4.54 1.62 14.86
N CYS A 189 5.26 0.86 14.02
CA CYS A 189 4.73 -0.34 13.43
C CYS A 189 4.91 -1.57 14.32
N ASN A 190 3.88 -2.40 14.38
CA ASN A 190 3.92 -3.74 14.92
C ASN A 190 4.00 -4.78 13.79
N ALA A 191 5.22 -5.15 13.38
CA ALA A 191 5.44 -6.14 12.31
C ALA A 191 4.82 -7.52 12.60
N ARG A 192 4.55 -7.85 13.88
CA ARG A 192 4.01 -9.17 14.28
C ARG A 192 2.56 -9.39 13.87
N VAL A 193 1.83 -8.30 13.61
CA VAL A 193 0.44 -8.37 13.19
C VAL A 193 0.28 -8.34 11.67
N TYR A 194 1.37 -8.31 10.89
CA TYR A 194 1.33 -8.37 9.43
C TYR A 194 0.68 -9.66 8.91
N PRO A 195 -0.08 -9.65 7.79
CA PRO A 195 -0.79 -10.83 7.34
C PRO A 195 0.13 -12.01 7.02
N THR A 196 -0.23 -13.18 7.55
CA THR A 196 0.46 -14.43 7.23
C THR A 196 0.29 -14.76 5.73
N PRO A 197 1.18 -15.57 5.13
CA PRO A 197 1.04 -15.98 3.74
C PRO A 197 -0.35 -16.56 3.42
N GLU A 198 -0.96 -17.31 4.34
CA GLU A 198 -2.31 -17.86 4.18
C GLU A 198 -3.39 -16.77 4.16
N GLN A 199 -3.25 -15.73 4.99
CA GLN A 199 -4.18 -14.61 5.01
C GLN A 199 -4.06 -13.75 3.76
N GLN A 200 -2.83 -13.52 3.28
CA GLN A 200 -2.57 -12.84 2.01
C GLN A 200 -3.19 -13.62 0.85
N HIS A 201 -2.97 -14.94 0.81
CA HIS A 201 -3.55 -15.84 -0.18
C HIS A 201 -5.08 -15.80 -0.19
N GLN A 202 -5.71 -15.87 0.99
CA GLN A 202 -7.16 -15.75 1.11
C GLN A 202 -7.70 -14.40 0.63
N PHE A 203 -6.99 -13.31 0.91
CA PHE A 203 -7.35 -11.98 0.45
C PHE A 203 -7.26 -11.88 -1.08
N ILE A 204 -6.14 -12.29 -1.66
CA ILE A 204 -5.88 -12.24 -3.10
C ILE A 204 -6.83 -13.17 -3.86
N THR A 205 -7.10 -14.37 -3.33
CA THR A 205 -8.09 -15.28 -3.92
C THR A 205 -9.49 -14.65 -3.92
N ALA A 206 -9.87 -13.97 -2.83
CA ALA A 206 -11.16 -13.26 -2.79
C ALA A 206 -11.20 -12.07 -3.77
N TYR A 207 -10.08 -11.40 -4.02
CA TYR A 207 -9.93 -10.35 -5.03
C TYR A 207 -10.07 -10.93 -6.46
N LEU A 208 -9.40 -12.03 -6.76
CA LEU A 208 -9.39 -12.66 -8.09
C LEU A 208 -10.74 -13.27 -8.47
N THR A 209 -11.38 -13.93 -7.51
CA THR A 209 -12.68 -14.61 -7.72
C THR A 209 -13.86 -13.66 -7.76
N HIS A 210 -13.71 -12.42 -7.30
CA HIS A 210 -14.78 -11.41 -7.37
C HIS A 210 -14.96 -10.96 -8.81
N ARG A 211 -16.19 -11.09 -9.34
CA ARG A 211 -16.56 -10.64 -10.68
C ARG A 211 -17.69 -9.62 -10.59
N PRO A 212 -17.41 -8.32 -10.73
CA PRO A 212 -18.44 -7.29 -10.78
C PRO A 212 -19.39 -7.56 -11.98
N GLY A 213 -20.69 -7.72 -11.74
CA GLY A 213 -21.71 -7.71 -12.80
C GLY A 213 -22.17 -9.05 -13.41
N LEU A 214 -21.66 -10.21 -12.97
CA LEU A 214 -22.21 -11.53 -13.38
C LEU A 214 -23.40 -12.00 -12.54
N GLY A 215 -23.66 -11.34 -11.41
CA GLY A 215 -24.86 -11.56 -10.58
C GLY A 215 -26.01 -10.67 -11.01
N GLY A 216 -26.87 -11.16 -11.91
CA GLY A 216 -28.26 -10.71 -12.08
C GLY A 216 -28.47 -9.30 -12.62
N ARG A 217 -29.27 -9.20 -13.69
CA ARG A 217 -29.90 -7.97 -14.19
C ARG A 217 -30.88 -7.39 -13.15
N ALA A 218 -30.38 -6.83 -12.06
CA ALA A 218 -31.07 -5.94 -11.13
C ALA A 218 -30.13 -5.66 -9.95
N SER A 219 -29.39 -4.56 -10.00
CA SER A 219 -28.81 -3.98 -8.79
C SER A 219 -29.03 -2.48 -8.85
N PRO A 220 -29.65 -1.87 -7.82
CA PRO A 220 -29.78 -0.43 -7.74
C PRO A 220 -28.37 0.12 -7.45
N SER A 221 -27.73 0.67 -8.48
CA SER A 221 -26.48 1.40 -8.33
C SER A 221 -26.79 2.75 -7.67
N ILE A 222 -26.10 3.08 -6.58
CA ILE A 222 -26.13 4.43 -5.95
C ILE A 222 -25.11 5.36 -6.64
N THR A 223 -24.24 4.83 -7.51
CA THR A 223 -23.38 5.60 -8.41
C THR A 223 -24.06 5.75 -9.78
N PRO A 224 -24.18 6.98 -10.34
CA PRO A 224 -24.70 7.17 -11.68
C PRO A 224 -23.75 6.53 -12.69
N LEU A 225 -24.23 5.50 -13.41
CA LEU A 225 -23.53 4.89 -14.53
C LEU A 225 -23.43 5.91 -15.68
N MET A 226 -22.23 6.44 -15.93
CA MET A 226 -21.88 7.02 -17.24
C MET A 226 -21.01 6.00 -17.97
N ARG A 227 -21.61 5.21 -18.85
CA ARG A 227 -20.90 4.24 -19.68
C ARG A 227 -21.04 4.62 -21.15
N PRO A 228 -19.99 5.06 -21.85
CA PRO A 228 -19.92 4.94 -23.29
C PRO A 228 -19.63 3.47 -23.64
N LEU A 229 -20.30 2.96 -24.66
CA LEU A 229 -20.15 1.60 -25.14
C LEU A 229 -18.84 1.49 -25.95
N SER A 230 -17.73 1.18 -25.29
CA SER A 230 -16.46 0.89 -25.96
C SER A 230 -16.04 -0.56 -25.77
N THR A 231 -15.75 -1.19 -26.90
CA THR A 231 -15.46 -2.60 -27.11
C THR A 231 -14.09 -3.00 -26.56
N SER A 232 -14.06 -3.57 -25.36
CA SER A 232 -12.97 -4.44 -24.93
C SER A 232 -13.43 -5.90 -24.98
N THR A 233 -12.63 -6.73 -25.64
CA THR A 233 -12.88 -8.12 -25.97
C THR A 233 -13.12 -8.96 -24.72
N SER A 234 -14.39 -9.21 -24.43
CA SER A 234 -14.80 -10.28 -23.53
C SER A 234 -14.36 -11.61 -24.14
N THR A 235 -13.42 -12.32 -23.52
CA THR A 235 -13.27 -13.77 -23.73
C THR A 235 -14.47 -14.46 -23.08
N MET A 236 -15.61 -14.37 -23.76
CA MET A 236 -16.74 -15.26 -23.53
C MET A 236 -16.22 -16.68 -23.80
N THR A 237 -16.26 -17.56 -22.81
CA THR A 237 -16.35 -18.99 -23.12
C THR A 237 -17.55 -19.15 -24.04
N PRO A 238 -17.42 -19.70 -25.26
CA PRO A 238 -18.56 -19.88 -26.14
C PRO A 238 -19.60 -20.71 -25.39
N LEU A 239 -20.80 -20.15 -25.22
CA LEU A 239 -21.94 -20.92 -24.74
C LEU A 239 -22.28 -21.88 -25.88
N ASP A 240 -21.68 -23.07 -25.84
CA ASP A 240 -21.85 -24.09 -26.86
C ASP A 240 -23.24 -24.71 -26.73
N LEU A 241 -24.19 -24.18 -27.49
CA LEU A 241 -25.57 -24.68 -27.59
C LEU A 241 -25.63 -26.10 -28.20
N ASN A 242 -24.50 -26.68 -28.61
CA ASN A 242 -24.38 -28.07 -29.05
C ASN A 242 -23.77 -29.01 -28.00
N ALA A 243 -23.57 -28.57 -26.75
CA ALA A 243 -23.14 -29.46 -25.68
C ALA A 243 -24.18 -30.57 -25.47
N SER A 244 -23.90 -31.75 -26.05
CA SER A 244 -24.64 -32.98 -25.74
C SER A 244 -24.61 -33.21 -24.23
N PRO A 245 -25.70 -33.71 -23.62
CA PRO A 245 -25.79 -33.94 -22.18
C PRO A 245 -24.80 -34.99 -21.64
N ASP A 246 -24.01 -35.64 -22.50
CA ASP A 246 -22.94 -36.59 -22.18
C ASP A 246 -21.54 -35.97 -22.28
N MET A 247 -21.30 -34.83 -21.61
CA MET A 247 -19.94 -34.44 -21.27
C MET A 247 -19.42 -35.44 -20.22
N ALA A 248 -18.48 -36.29 -20.61
CA ALA A 248 -17.89 -37.28 -19.71
C ALA A 248 -17.39 -36.58 -18.43
N PRO A 249 -17.77 -37.05 -17.23
CA PRO A 249 -17.50 -36.36 -15.95
C PRO A 249 -16.02 -36.01 -15.76
N GLN A 250 -15.13 -36.81 -16.34
CA GLN A 250 -13.69 -36.60 -16.31
C GLN A 250 -13.23 -35.32 -17.02
N ARG A 251 -13.83 -34.96 -18.16
CA ARG A 251 -13.53 -33.70 -18.86
C ARG A 251 -13.97 -32.47 -18.06
N GLN A 252 -15.09 -32.55 -17.37
CA GLN A 252 -15.57 -31.46 -16.49
C GLN A 252 -14.60 -31.25 -15.31
N THR A 253 -14.17 -32.34 -14.66
CA THR A 253 -13.19 -32.27 -13.57
C THR A 253 -11.83 -31.74 -14.02
N ASP A 254 -11.40 -32.06 -15.25
CA ASP A 254 -10.13 -31.58 -15.78
C ASP A 254 -10.18 -30.07 -16.09
N ILE A 255 -11.31 -29.56 -16.58
CA ILE A 255 -11.54 -28.12 -16.79
C ILE A 255 -11.55 -27.37 -15.45
N GLU A 256 -12.26 -27.88 -14.45
CA GLU A 256 -12.31 -27.27 -13.11
C GLU A 256 -10.93 -27.25 -12.44
N ARG A 257 -10.17 -28.34 -12.56
CA ARG A 257 -8.78 -28.40 -12.08
C ARG A 257 -7.89 -27.37 -12.78
N ALA A 258 -7.94 -27.30 -14.11
CA ALA A 258 -7.15 -26.33 -14.87
C ALA A 258 -7.49 -24.88 -14.50
N HIS A 259 -8.78 -24.59 -14.24
CA HIS A 259 -9.20 -23.28 -13.76
C HIS A 259 -8.63 -22.97 -12.37
N GLN A 260 -8.70 -23.93 -11.44
CA GLN A 260 -8.16 -23.79 -10.10
C GLN A 260 -6.63 -23.60 -10.12
N ASP A 261 -5.91 -24.34 -10.95
CA ASP A 261 -4.46 -24.23 -11.12
C ASP A 261 -4.08 -22.84 -11.68
N SER A 262 -4.86 -22.32 -12.64
CA SER A 262 -4.66 -20.97 -13.17
C SER A 262 -4.88 -19.89 -12.10
N LEU A 263 -5.95 -20.00 -11.31
CA LEU A 263 -6.23 -19.07 -10.21
C LEU A 263 -5.14 -19.10 -9.15
N GLU A 264 -4.64 -20.29 -8.81
CA GLU A 264 -3.54 -20.44 -7.86
C GLU A 264 -2.26 -19.79 -8.39
N ALA A 265 -1.91 -20.02 -9.67
CA ALA A 265 -0.75 -19.40 -10.28
C ALA A 265 -0.84 -17.86 -10.28
N GLU A 266 -2.01 -17.31 -10.56
CA GLU A 266 -2.26 -15.86 -10.52
C GLU A 266 -2.20 -15.31 -9.08
N ALA A 267 -2.76 -16.04 -8.10
CA ALA A 267 -2.67 -15.66 -6.69
C ALA A 267 -1.21 -15.62 -6.20
N GLN A 268 -0.41 -16.63 -6.54
CA GLN A 268 1.01 -16.69 -6.21
C GLN A 268 1.80 -15.57 -6.91
N PHE A 269 1.45 -15.26 -8.17
CA PHE A 269 2.04 -14.13 -8.88
C PHE A 269 1.77 -12.81 -8.16
N LEU A 270 0.51 -12.54 -7.78
CA LEU A 270 0.15 -11.32 -7.06
C LEU A 270 0.78 -11.25 -5.67
N MET A 271 0.88 -12.37 -4.95
CA MET A 271 1.61 -12.43 -3.67
C MET A 271 3.08 -12.05 -3.86
N ARG A 272 3.75 -12.58 -4.90
CA ARG A 272 5.12 -12.18 -5.22
C ARG A 272 5.20 -10.69 -5.57
N GLN A 273 4.28 -10.18 -6.39
CA GLN A 273 4.23 -8.75 -6.74
C GLN A 273 4.09 -7.89 -5.48
N THR A 274 3.20 -8.25 -4.56
CA THR A 274 3.06 -7.55 -3.28
C THR A 274 4.38 -7.40 -2.54
N ARG A 275 5.17 -8.48 -2.46
CA ARG A 275 6.48 -8.47 -1.80
C ARG A 275 7.45 -7.53 -2.50
N LEU A 276 7.50 -7.55 -3.83
CA LEU A 276 8.39 -6.73 -4.65
C LEU A 276 8.06 -5.24 -4.55
N TRP A 277 6.77 -4.88 -4.62
CA TRP A 277 6.34 -3.49 -4.60
C TRP A 277 6.34 -2.89 -3.18
N ARG A 278 6.33 -3.70 -2.12
CA ARG A 278 6.40 -3.24 -0.72
C ARG A 278 7.63 -2.42 -0.40
N VAL A 279 8.77 -2.76 -1.00
CA VAL A 279 10.02 -2.00 -0.84
C VAL A 279 9.82 -0.54 -1.24
N LEU A 280 9.26 -0.30 -2.43
CA LEU A 280 9.06 1.06 -2.95
C LEU A 280 7.88 1.76 -2.28
N ASN A 281 6.86 1.03 -1.84
CA ASN A 281 5.82 1.58 -0.97
C ASN A 281 6.44 2.14 0.32
N SER A 282 7.31 1.36 0.99
CA SER A 282 8.02 1.84 2.18
C SER A 282 8.90 3.05 1.88
N ALA A 283 9.67 3.04 0.79
CA ALA A 283 10.48 4.19 0.40
C ALA A 283 9.65 5.46 0.15
N GLN A 284 8.49 5.34 -0.50
CA GLN A 284 7.56 6.46 -0.70
C GLN A 284 7.11 7.07 0.63
N TRP A 285 6.71 6.24 1.59
CA TRP A 285 6.22 6.71 2.89
C TRP A 285 7.34 7.24 3.80
N VAL A 286 8.58 6.74 3.65
CA VAL A 286 9.77 7.38 4.24
C VAL A 286 9.92 8.80 3.70
N ALA A 287 9.89 8.97 2.38
CA ALA A 287 10.03 10.28 1.74
C ALA A 287 8.91 11.24 2.16
N TRP A 288 7.65 10.77 2.17
CA TRP A 288 6.51 11.54 2.64
C TRP A 288 6.70 12.00 4.09
N GLY A 289 7.06 11.10 5.02
CA GLY A 289 7.29 11.48 6.42
C GLY A 289 8.39 12.53 6.58
N ILE A 290 9.48 12.41 5.80
CA ILE A 290 10.55 13.41 5.80
C ILE A 290 10.04 14.78 5.30
N VAL A 291 9.22 14.79 4.25
CA VAL A 291 8.68 16.04 3.68
C VAL A 291 7.75 16.75 4.65
N GLN A 292 6.99 16.00 5.46
CA GLN A 292 6.07 16.52 6.47
C GLN A 292 6.78 16.95 7.77
N ALA A 293 7.99 16.46 8.03
CA ALA A 293 8.74 16.83 9.22
C ALA A 293 9.11 18.32 9.18
N LYS A 294 8.64 19.08 10.18
CA LYS A 294 9.06 20.47 10.40
C LYS A 294 10.48 20.46 10.97
N VAL A 295 11.42 21.02 10.22
CA VAL A 295 12.84 21.05 10.61
C VAL A 295 13.36 22.48 10.53
N PRO A 296 13.94 23.03 11.62
CA PRO A 296 14.20 24.47 11.76
C PRO A 296 15.02 25.13 10.66
N GLU A 297 15.95 24.42 10.01
CA GLU A 297 16.90 25.04 9.06
C GLU A 297 16.42 25.02 7.59
N VAL A 298 15.30 24.37 7.27
CA VAL A 298 14.84 24.19 5.88
C VAL A 298 13.57 24.98 5.54
N GLU A 299 12.92 25.58 6.55
CA GLU A 299 11.69 26.37 6.37
C GLU A 299 11.94 27.73 5.69
N ASP A 300 13.14 28.31 5.82
CA ASP A 300 13.45 29.68 5.35
C ASP A 300 13.58 29.84 3.82
N ASP A 301 13.67 28.76 3.03
CA ASP A 301 13.93 28.85 1.58
C ASP A 301 12.70 28.56 0.68
N ASP A 302 11.65 27.91 1.19
CA ASP A 302 10.55 27.37 0.36
C ASP A 302 9.28 28.26 0.32
N GLU A 303 9.14 29.30 1.16
CA GLU A 303 7.96 30.20 1.13
C GLU A 303 7.86 31.07 -0.15
N ALA A 304 8.93 31.15 -0.96
CA ALA A 304 8.97 32.10 -2.07
C ALA A 304 8.64 31.55 -3.48
N LYS A 305 8.55 30.23 -3.73
CA LYS A 305 8.52 29.72 -5.13
C LYS A 305 7.72 28.44 -5.45
N THR A 306 6.62 28.14 -4.76
CA THR A 306 5.73 27.07 -5.24
C THR A 306 4.26 27.47 -5.14
N PRO A 307 3.54 27.67 -6.26
CA PRO A 307 2.09 27.57 -6.24
C PRO A 307 1.76 26.06 -6.18
N THR A 308 1.82 25.49 -4.99
CA THR A 308 1.29 24.15 -4.73
C THR A 308 -0.23 24.22 -4.90
N ALA A 309 -0.73 23.52 -5.92
CA ALA A 309 -2.13 23.10 -5.94
C ALA A 309 -2.42 22.41 -4.59
N ALA A 310 -3.44 22.90 -3.93
CA ALA A 310 -3.76 22.67 -2.52
C ALA A 310 -3.75 21.18 -2.14
N THR A 311 -2.77 20.81 -1.32
CA THR A 311 -3.02 19.93 -0.16
C THR A 311 -3.46 20.89 0.94
N PRO A 312 -4.71 20.84 1.44
CA PRO A 312 -5.10 21.71 2.54
C PRO A 312 -4.27 21.35 3.78
N PRO A 313 -3.95 22.32 4.65
CA PRO A 313 -3.44 22.02 5.98
C PRO A 313 -4.51 21.19 6.70
N VAL A 314 -4.09 20.08 7.31
CA VAL A 314 -4.91 19.33 8.26
C VAL A 314 -5.42 20.32 9.31
N ASP A 315 -6.75 20.38 9.46
CA ASP A 315 -7.54 21.20 10.37
C ASP A 315 -6.76 22.16 11.28
N GLY A 316 -6.77 23.45 10.91
CA GLY A 316 -6.44 24.54 11.83
C GLY A 316 -7.54 24.72 12.87
N ASN A 317 -7.57 23.86 13.90
CA ASN A 317 -8.09 24.14 15.26
C ASN A 317 -8.10 22.88 16.16
N VAL A 318 -6.94 22.25 16.37
CA VAL A 318 -6.75 21.39 17.54
C VAL A 318 -5.49 21.86 18.25
N ASP A 319 -5.67 22.29 19.49
CA ASP A 319 -4.65 22.88 20.36
C ASP A 319 -3.35 22.03 20.44
N GLU A 320 -2.24 22.74 20.48
CA GLU A 320 -0.84 22.28 20.58
C GLU A 320 -0.60 21.30 21.75
N ALA A 321 -0.35 20.00 21.45
CA ALA A 321 0.46 19.11 22.30
C ALA A 321 0.78 17.72 21.68
N ASP A 322 -0.06 17.19 20.77
CA ASP A 322 0.13 15.83 20.21
C ASP A 322 0.52 15.86 18.72
N GLU A 323 1.59 16.58 18.37
CA GLU A 323 2.11 16.64 17.00
C GLU A 323 2.73 15.28 16.60
N PHE A 324 2.19 14.63 15.57
CA PHE A 324 2.65 13.34 15.06
C PHE A 324 4.15 13.37 14.72
N ASP A 325 4.96 12.46 15.31
CA ASP A 325 6.42 12.40 15.08
C ASP A 325 6.74 11.78 13.71
N TYR A 326 6.72 12.63 12.67
CA TYR A 326 7.01 12.25 11.29
C TYR A 326 8.43 11.68 11.09
N LEU A 327 9.42 12.11 11.87
CA LEU A 327 10.78 11.58 11.79
C LEU A 327 10.86 10.16 12.35
N ALA A 328 10.16 9.89 13.45
CA ALA A 328 10.05 8.53 13.98
C ALA A 328 9.28 7.61 13.01
N TYR A 329 8.20 8.11 12.40
CA TYR A 329 7.46 7.38 11.38
C TYR A 329 8.35 7.04 10.17
N ALA A 330 9.06 8.03 9.62
CA ALA A 330 9.97 7.82 8.50
C ALA A 330 11.08 6.83 8.85
N GLN A 331 11.61 6.89 10.08
CA GLN A 331 12.63 5.95 10.52
C GLN A 331 12.11 4.52 10.62
N ASP A 332 10.92 4.33 11.20
CA ASP A 332 10.33 3.01 11.32
C ASP A 332 10.01 2.42 9.94
N ARG A 333 9.48 3.21 9.00
CA ARG A 333 9.30 2.80 7.59
C ARG A 333 10.62 2.46 6.89
N ALA A 334 11.70 3.17 7.21
CA ALA A 334 13.02 2.85 6.66
C ALA A 334 13.52 1.48 7.14
N MET A 335 13.19 1.06 8.36
CA MET A 335 13.53 -0.29 8.83
C MET A 335 12.82 -1.38 8.01
N PHE A 336 11.56 -1.18 7.62
CA PHE A 336 10.85 -2.10 6.71
C PHE A 336 11.48 -2.16 5.34
N PHE A 337 11.86 -0.99 4.79
CA PHE A 337 12.58 -0.94 3.52
C PHE A 337 13.85 -1.80 3.56
N TRP A 338 14.67 -1.66 4.60
CA TRP A 338 15.89 -2.47 4.75
C TRP A 338 15.60 -3.95 5.00
N ALA A 339 14.57 -4.27 5.80
CA ALA A 339 14.15 -5.65 6.04
C ALA A 339 13.69 -6.35 4.77
N ASP A 340 12.97 -5.65 3.89
CA ASP A 340 12.55 -6.18 2.60
C ASP A 340 13.74 -6.41 1.67
N LEU A 341 14.68 -5.47 1.60
CA LEU A 341 15.90 -5.65 0.80
C LEU A 341 16.74 -6.83 1.28
N VAL A 342 16.82 -7.06 2.59
CA VAL A 342 17.52 -8.23 3.15
C VAL A 342 16.75 -9.52 2.84
N SER A 343 15.43 -9.52 3.02
CA SER A 343 14.57 -10.69 2.76
C SER A 343 14.58 -11.12 1.30
N LEU A 344 14.68 -10.15 0.38
CA LEU A 344 14.82 -10.39 -1.06
C LEU A 344 16.25 -10.76 -1.49
N GLY A 345 17.22 -10.74 -0.56
CA GLY A 345 18.63 -10.99 -0.85
C GLY A 345 19.29 -9.88 -1.68
N PHE A 346 18.66 -8.71 -1.80
CA PHE A 346 19.18 -7.56 -2.54
C PHE A 346 20.32 -6.88 -1.76
N VAL A 347 20.23 -6.88 -0.43
CA VAL A 347 21.27 -6.40 0.49
C VAL A 347 21.60 -7.51 1.47
N LYS A 348 22.88 -7.73 1.76
CA LYS A 348 23.28 -8.69 2.79
C LYS A 348 23.32 -8.04 4.16
N LYS A 349 22.98 -8.79 5.20
CA LYS A 349 22.96 -8.29 6.60
C LYS A 349 24.30 -7.72 7.05
N ASP A 350 25.42 -8.32 6.62
CA ASP A 350 26.79 -7.89 6.91
C ASP A 350 27.19 -6.56 6.24
N GLN A 351 26.44 -6.12 5.23
CA GLN A 351 26.65 -4.82 4.60
C GLN A 351 26.03 -3.69 5.43
N LEU A 352 25.03 -3.98 6.27
CA LEU A 352 24.35 -2.97 7.09
C LEU A 352 25.15 -2.65 8.37
N PRO A 353 25.08 -1.41 8.89
CA PRO A 353 25.62 -1.09 10.21
C PRO A 353 25.05 -2.04 11.29
N PRO A 354 25.84 -2.46 12.31
CA PRO A 354 25.40 -3.47 13.29
C PRO A 354 24.07 -3.14 13.98
N LEU A 355 23.89 -1.89 14.42
CA LEU A 355 22.65 -1.44 15.04
C LEU A 355 21.46 -1.50 14.08
N LEU A 356 21.67 -1.19 12.79
CA LEU A 356 20.62 -1.31 11.78
C LEU A 356 20.27 -2.78 11.53
N ALA A 357 21.28 -3.64 11.43
CA ALA A 357 21.09 -5.07 11.19
C ALA A 357 20.25 -5.76 12.28
N GLU A 358 20.41 -5.37 13.55
CA GLU A 358 19.61 -5.86 14.67
C GLU A 358 18.14 -5.40 14.57
N HIS A 359 17.90 -4.10 14.31
CA HIS A 359 16.54 -3.57 14.14
C HIS A 359 15.81 -4.15 12.93
N VAL A 360 16.55 -4.43 11.86
CA VAL A 360 16.05 -5.06 10.64
C VAL A 360 15.63 -6.50 10.90
N GLU A 361 16.46 -7.29 11.60
CA GLU A 361 16.15 -8.69 11.92
C GLU A 361 14.84 -8.84 12.69
N ALA A 362 14.55 -7.94 13.62
CA ALA A 362 13.29 -7.95 14.37
C ALA A 362 12.04 -7.61 13.52
N ARG A 363 12.23 -7.09 12.30
CA ARG A 363 11.18 -6.64 11.38
C ARG A 363 11.13 -7.43 10.07
N VAL A 364 12.01 -8.42 9.90
CA VAL A 364 11.91 -9.37 8.79
C VAL A 364 10.59 -10.12 8.93
N ILE A 365 9.83 -10.15 7.83
CA ILE A 365 8.58 -10.89 7.74
C ILE A 365 8.91 -12.20 7.04
N ASP A 366 8.74 -13.31 7.75
CA ASP A 366 8.86 -14.64 7.17
C ASP A 366 7.70 -14.89 6.20
N TYR A 367 8.02 -15.51 5.07
CA TYR A 367 7.22 -15.51 3.86
C TYR A 367 6.96 -16.88 3.28
#